data_AF-A0A925E0G5-F1
#
_entry.id   AF-A0A925E0G5-F1
#
_cell.length_a   1.000
_cell.length_b   1.000
_cell.length_c   1.000
_cell.angle_alpha   90.00
_cell.angle_beta   90.00
_cell.angle_gamma   90.00
#
_symmetry.space_group_name_H-M   'P 1'
#
loop_
_entity.id
_entity.type
_entity.pdbx_description
1 polymer ?
#
loop_
_entity_poly.entity_id
_entity_poly.type
_entity_poly.pdbx_seq_one_letter_code
_entity_poly.pdbx_strand_id
1 'polypeptide(L)'
;MHKERPFFAGLVDYIISSPVVVIALEGTNAILNARNTIGATRPHEAGAGTIRGDLALEVGRNLVHGSDSAENGEIEIGNFFQPEELISWSRATDQWIFEKP
;
A
#
# COMPACT_ATOMS: atom_id res chain seq x y z
N MET A 1 15.33 5.29 -1.28
CA MET A 1 15.75 4.25 -2.26
C MET A 1 15.83 4.71 -3.72
N HIS A 2 15.08 5.74 -4.18
CA HIS A 2 15.01 6.08 -5.62
C HIS A 2 15.77 7.33 -6.08
N LYS A 3 16.47 8.06 -5.21
CA LYS A 3 17.02 9.39 -5.54
C LYS A 3 17.96 9.42 -6.75
N GLU A 4 18.65 8.32 -7.05
CA GLU A 4 19.60 8.22 -8.17
C GLU A 4 18.95 7.69 -9.46
N ARG A 5 17.64 7.37 -9.44
CA ARG A 5 16.95 6.80 -10.60
C ARG A 5 16.52 7.91 -11.58
N PRO A 6 16.66 7.71 -12.90
CA PRO A 6 16.28 8.72 -13.90
C PRO A 6 14.83 9.21 -13.80
N PHE A 7 13.92 8.35 -13.32
CA PHE A 7 12.49 8.66 -13.18
C PHE A 7 12.14 9.39 -11.87
N PHE A 8 13.09 9.61 -10.95
CA PHE A 8 12.80 10.07 -9.59
C PHE A 8 12.11 11.44 -9.56
N ALA A 9 12.61 12.41 -10.34
CA ALA A 9 12.02 13.75 -10.38
C ALA A 9 10.55 13.70 -10.82
N GLY A 10 10.26 13.04 -11.94
CA GLY A 10 8.88 12.89 -12.43
C GLY A 10 7.97 12.07 -11.51
N LEU A 11 8.54 11.13 -10.75
CA LEU A 11 7.80 10.42 -9.71
C LEU A 11 7.39 11.36 -8.58
N VAL A 12 8.33 12.19 -8.07
CA VAL A 12 8.05 13.17 -7.02
C VAL A 12 6.98 14.16 -7.48
N ASP A 13 7.14 14.74 -8.67
CA ASP A 13 6.17 15.70 -9.24
C ASP A 13 4.76 15.09 -9.33
N TYR A 14 4.66 13.80 -9.66
CA TYR A 14 3.38 13.12 -9.75
C TYR A 14 2.75 12.87 -8.38
N ILE A 15 3.48 12.31 -7.41
CA ILE A 15 2.90 11.93 -6.11
C ILE A 15 2.49 13.15 -5.26
N ILE A 16 3.04 14.33 -5.55
CA ILE A 16 2.65 15.59 -4.88
C ILE A 16 1.61 16.40 -5.68
N SER A 17 1.20 15.93 -6.86
CA SER A 17 0.30 16.69 -7.75
C SER A 17 -1.15 16.79 -7.26
N SER A 18 -1.53 15.97 -6.27
CA SER A 18 -2.89 15.90 -5.72
C SER A 18 -2.85 15.31 -4.30
N PRO A 19 -3.85 15.59 -3.45
CA PRO A 19 -4.01 14.88 -2.18
C PRO A 19 -4.05 13.36 -2.37
N VAL A 20 -3.53 12.65 -1.37
CA VAL A 20 -3.54 11.18 -1.29
C VAL A 20 -4.34 10.73 -0.08
N VAL A 21 -4.89 9.52 -0.15
CA VAL A 21 -5.43 8.80 1.01
C VAL A 21 -4.36 7.84 1.50
N VAL A 22 -4.00 7.93 2.78
CA VAL A 22 -3.03 7.05 3.43
C VAL A 22 -3.77 6.17 4.43
N ILE A 23 -3.45 4.87 4.45
CA ILE A 23 -4.10 3.88 5.30
C ILE A 23 -3.03 3.02 5.97
N ALA A 24 -3.11 2.86 7.28
CA ALA A 24 -2.38 1.82 8.02
C ALA A 24 -3.29 0.58 8.16
N LEU A 25 -2.83 -0.58 7.69
CA LEU A 25 -3.59 -1.84 7.71
C LEU A 25 -2.95 -2.83 8.69
N GLU A 26 -3.78 -3.48 9.50
CA GLU A 26 -3.37 -4.53 10.44
C GLU A 26 -4.07 -5.86 10.13
N GLY A 27 -3.28 -6.95 10.18
CA GLY A 27 -3.77 -8.32 10.07
C GLY A 27 -2.66 -9.34 9.82
N THR A 28 -3.03 -10.61 9.83
CA THR A 28 -2.12 -11.71 9.48
C THR A 28 -1.58 -11.52 8.07
N ASN A 29 -0.25 -11.53 7.92
CA ASN A 29 0.43 -11.30 6.64
C ASN A 29 -0.03 -10.01 5.92
N ALA A 30 -0.34 -8.94 6.66
CA ALA A 30 -0.93 -7.70 6.12
C ALA A 30 -0.20 -7.16 4.88
N ILE A 31 1.13 -7.09 4.91
CA ILE A 31 1.95 -6.63 3.78
C ILE A 31 1.69 -7.49 2.53
N LEU A 32 1.83 -8.81 2.65
CA LEU A 32 1.63 -9.74 1.53
C LEU A 32 0.20 -9.64 0.99
N ASN A 33 -0.80 -9.65 1.88
CA ASN A 33 -2.20 -9.58 1.50
C ASN A 33 -2.53 -8.26 0.79
N ALA A 34 -2.06 -7.12 1.31
CA ALA A 34 -2.23 -5.83 0.66
C ALA A 34 -1.56 -5.81 -0.72
N ARG A 35 -0.33 -6.31 -0.85
CA ARG A 35 0.37 -6.38 -2.14
C ARG A 35 -0.35 -7.26 -3.16
N ASN A 36 -0.91 -8.39 -2.72
CA ASN A 36 -1.71 -9.28 -3.57
C ASN A 36 -2.98 -8.58 -4.07
N THR A 37 -3.66 -7.82 -3.22
CA THR A 37 -4.83 -7.01 -3.61
C THR A 37 -4.45 -5.87 -4.56
N ILE A 38 -3.32 -5.21 -4.34
CA ILE A 38 -2.84 -4.11 -5.19
C ILE A 38 -2.48 -4.62 -6.60
N GLY A 39 -1.80 -5.76 -6.69
CA GLY A 39 -1.30 -6.32 -7.94
C GLY A 39 0.10 -5.83 -8.34
N ALA A 40 0.66 -6.43 -9.39
CA ALA A 40 2.02 -6.16 -9.87
C ALA A 40 2.24 -4.68 -10.18
N THR A 41 3.47 -4.17 -10.01
CA THR A 41 3.81 -2.76 -10.23
C THR A 41 3.49 -2.27 -11.64
N ARG A 42 3.64 -3.15 -12.63
CA ARG A 42 3.26 -2.92 -14.02
C ARG A 42 1.83 -3.43 -14.24
N PRO A 43 0.88 -2.57 -14.61
CA PRO A 43 -0.52 -2.98 -14.72
C PRO A 43 -0.79 -4.14 -15.69
N HIS A 44 -0.11 -4.21 -16.82
CA HIS A 44 -0.24 -5.32 -17.78
C HIS A 44 0.30 -6.67 -17.28
N GLU A 45 1.07 -6.68 -16.19
CA GLU A 45 1.54 -7.89 -15.51
C GLU A 45 0.67 -8.22 -14.27
N ALA A 46 -0.28 -7.34 -13.90
CA ALA A 46 -1.15 -7.53 -12.74
C ALA A 46 -2.33 -8.46 -13.08
N GLY A 47 -2.70 -9.32 -12.12
CA GLY A 47 -3.82 -10.23 -12.30
C GLY A 47 -5.17 -9.51 -12.33
N ALA A 48 -6.12 -10.04 -13.09
CA ALA A 48 -7.51 -9.59 -13.06
C ALA A 48 -8.08 -9.71 -11.63
N GLY A 49 -8.88 -8.72 -11.20
CA GLY A 49 -9.40 -8.61 -9.83
C GLY A 49 -8.46 -7.87 -8.87
N THR A 50 -7.23 -7.55 -9.27
CA THR A 50 -6.35 -6.66 -8.50
C THR A 50 -6.62 -5.21 -8.85
N ILE A 51 -6.33 -4.28 -7.94
CA ILE A 51 -6.56 -2.85 -8.16
C ILE A 51 -5.87 -2.38 -9.45
N ARG A 52 -4.60 -2.76 -9.66
CA ARG A 52 -3.86 -2.36 -10.86
C ARG A 52 -4.29 -3.11 -12.10
N GLY A 53 -4.65 -4.38 -12.00
CA GLY A 53 -5.13 -5.17 -13.14
C GLY A 53 -6.44 -4.64 -13.70
N ASP A 54 -7.33 -4.15 -12.83
CA ASP A 54 -8.66 -3.70 -13.24
C ASP A 54 -8.72 -2.22 -13.60
N LEU A 55 -7.87 -1.38 -12.98
CA LEU A 55 -8.06 0.08 -13.03
C LEU A 55 -6.85 0.86 -13.56
N ALA A 56 -5.66 0.26 -13.67
CA ALA A 56 -4.46 0.96 -14.13
C ALA A 56 -4.03 0.55 -15.55
N LEU A 57 -3.38 1.47 -16.25
CA LEU A 57 -2.83 1.22 -17.60
C LEU A 57 -1.30 1.38 -17.63
N GLU A 58 -0.79 2.44 -17.03
CA GLU A 58 0.61 2.84 -17.11
C GLU A 58 1.36 2.64 -15.79
N VAL A 59 2.63 2.21 -15.84
CA VAL A 59 3.45 1.97 -14.64
C VAL A 59 3.64 3.23 -13.78
N GLY A 60 3.75 4.40 -14.42
CA GLY A 60 3.87 5.69 -13.73
C GLY A 60 2.55 6.26 -13.21
N ARG A 61 1.42 5.60 -13.49
CA ARG A 61 0.06 5.96 -13.07
C ARG A 61 -0.65 4.73 -12.49
N ASN A 62 0.06 3.93 -11.71
CA ASN A 62 -0.40 2.63 -11.21
C ASN A 62 -1.25 2.70 -9.92
N LEU A 63 -1.89 3.85 -9.69
CA LEU A 63 -2.95 4.15 -8.71
C LEU A 63 -2.59 4.08 -7.22
N VAL A 64 -1.98 2.99 -6.76
CA VAL A 64 -1.85 2.68 -5.33
C VAL A 64 -0.42 2.30 -4.98
N HIS A 65 0.07 2.80 -3.83
CA HIS A 65 1.32 2.37 -3.20
C HIS A 65 1.03 1.34 -2.10
N GLY A 66 1.99 0.46 -1.85
CA GLY A 66 1.97 -0.45 -0.70
C GLY A 66 3.39 -0.87 -0.36
N SER A 67 3.70 -0.90 0.94
CA SER A 67 5.01 -1.26 1.45
C SER A 67 5.44 -2.66 0.96
N ASP A 68 6.74 -2.90 0.86
CA ASP A 68 7.30 -4.15 0.33
C ASP A 68 7.78 -5.12 1.41
N SER A 69 7.94 -4.66 2.65
CA SER A 69 8.30 -5.45 3.82
C SER A 69 7.67 -4.89 5.09
N ALA A 70 7.68 -5.66 6.19
CA ALA A 70 7.21 -5.18 7.49
C ALA A 70 8.08 -4.03 8.02
N GLU A 71 9.41 -4.15 7.88
CA GLU A 71 10.36 -3.12 8.29
C GLU A 71 10.14 -1.80 7.53
N ASN A 72 9.98 -1.85 6.20
CA ASN A 72 9.66 -0.66 5.43
C ASN A 72 8.26 -0.14 5.73
N GLY A 73 7.30 -1.02 6.04
CA GLY A 73 5.96 -0.64 6.47
C GLY A 73 5.97 0.19 7.75
N GLU A 74 6.75 -0.20 8.76
CA GLU A 74 6.91 0.57 10.00
C GLU A 74 7.53 1.95 9.75
N ILE A 75 8.57 2.01 8.92
CA ILE A 75 9.22 3.27 8.53
C ILE A 75 8.22 4.18 7.79
N GLU A 76 7.47 3.62 6.83
CA GLU A 76 6.48 4.37 6.05
C GLU A 76 5.34 4.87 6.93
N ILE A 77 4.80 4.06 7.84
CA ILE A 77 3.77 4.49 8.80
C ILE A 77 4.29 5.67 9.62
N GLY A 78 5.51 5.60 10.15
CA GLY A 78 6.12 6.69 10.92
C GLY A 78 6.37 7.99 10.13
N ASN A 79 6.39 7.93 8.79
CA ASN A 79 6.47 9.14 7.96
C ASN A 79 5.12 9.86 7.81
N PHE A 80 4.00 9.13 7.95
CA PHE A 80 2.67 9.65 7.66
C PHE A 80 1.77 9.83 8.89
N PHE A 81 2.01 9.07 9.96
CA PHE A 81 1.17 9.07 11.15
C PHE A 81 2.00 9.29 12.41
N GLN A 82 1.47 10.12 13.31
CA GLN A 82 1.86 10.12 14.71
C GLN A 82 1.26 8.90 15.43
N PRO A 83 1.88 8.41 16.52
CA PRO A 83 1.35 7.27 17.26
C PRO A 83 -0.10 7.44 17.72
N GLU A 84 -0.53 8.68 18.03
CA GLU A 84 -1.89 8.97 18.50
C GLU A 84 -2.94 8.94 17.38
N GLU A 85 -2.51 8.99 16.11
CA GLU A 85 -3.39 8.88 14.94
C GLU A 85 -3.70 7.41 14.60
N LEU A 86 -2.95 6.46 15.18
CA LEU A 86 -3.17 5.03 15.03
C LEU A 86 -4.18 4.55 16.09
N ILE A 87 -5.39 4.24 15.64
CA ILE A 87 -6.48 3.88 16.53
C ILE A 87 -6.53 2.37 16.76
N SER A 88 -6.32 1.96 18.00
CA SER A 88 -6.55 0.56 18.42
C SER A 88 -8.02 0.33 18.75
N TRP A 89 -8.60 -0.72 18.17
CA TRP A 89 -9.99 -1.12 18.42
C TRP A 89 -10.18 -2.61 18.14
N SER A 90 -11.18 -3.22 18.79
CA SER A 90 -11.57 -4.60 18.53
C SER A 90 -12.71 -4.66 17.53
N ARG A 91 -12.59 -5.47 16.48
CA ARG A 91 -13.62 -5.56 15.44
C ARG A 91 -14.67 -6.60 15.84
N ALA A 92 -15.94 -6.27 15.68
CA ALA A 92 -17.04 -7.20 15.98
C ALA A 92 -16.96 -8.51 15.19
N THR A 93 -16.27 -8.50 14.04
CA THR A 93 -16.08 -9.63 13.14
C THR A 93 -14.83 -10.45 13.42
N ASP A 94 -13.94 -10.02 14.32
CA ASP A 94 -12.63 -10.69 14.54
C ASP A 94 -12.78 -12.17 14.85
N GLN A 95 -13.81 -12.54 15.63
CA GLN A 95 -14.09 -13.94 16.00
C GLN A 95 -14.41 -14.87 14.83
N TRP A 96 -14.80 -14.33 13.67
CA TRP A 96 -15.14 -15.09 12.47
C TRP A 96 -14.04 -15.02 11.40
N ILE A 97 -13.09 -14.08 11.55
CA ILE A 97 -11.99 -13.85 10.60
C ILE A 97 -10.73 -14.56 11.08
N PHE A 98 -10.41 -14.47 12.38
CA PHE A 98 -9.22 -15.08 12.95
C PHE A 98 -9.56 -16.42 13.61
N GLU A 99 -8.78 -17.43 13.28
CA GLU A 99 -8.82 -18.71 13.98
C GLU A 99 -8.33 -18.50 15.41
N LYS A 100 -9.14 -18.90 16.39
CA LYS A 100 -8.72 -18.95 17.79
C LYS A 100 -7.79 -20.16 17.95
N PRO A 101 -6.65 -20.02 18.65
CA PRO A 101 -5.79 -21.16 18.93
C PRO A 101 -6.49 -22.26 19.73
#